data_AF-A0A4R2Q290-F1
#
_entry.id   AF-A0A4R2Q290-F1
#
_cell.length_a   1.000
_cell.length_b   1.000
_cell.length_c   1.000
_cell.angle_alpha   90.00
_cell.angle_beta   90.00
_cell.angle_gamma   90.00
#
_symmetry.space_group_name_H-M   'P 1'
#
loop_
_entity.id
_entity.type
_entity.pdbx_description
1 polymer ?
#
loop_
_entity_poly.entity_id
_entity_poly.type
_entity_poly.pdbx_seq_one_letter_code
_entity_poly.pdbx_strand_id
1 'polypeptide(L)'
;MANRIAKLGRERSLKTLAERLFVIEGPGAERKLRHAEAALLRANPELATPEGFASGKTVIIPGDIGLIPTDRVIAARQSADGLLDETGTRLDLAGKTLAGRYAEGRKQAEETLARVTDRRLVQQIKRVLPEGTAILSKARETIGKQAEEDKTREERFAKAMEEAQARLAALRALAERQR
;
A
#
# COMPACT_ATOMS: atom_id res chain seq x y z
N MET A 1 10.23 -14.34 -3.70
CA MET A 1 9.03 -14.66 -4.52
C MET A 1 8.02 -13.53 -4.36
N ALA A 2 7.01 -13.44 -5.23
CA ALA A 2 5.96 -12.42 -5.10
C ALA A 2 5.12 -12.63 -3.84
N ASN A 3 4.67 -11.54 -3.21
CA ASN A 3 3.73 -11.57 -2.10
C ASN A 3 2.43 -12.26 -2.52
N ARG A 4 1.88 -13.08 -1.62
CA ARG A 4 0.64 -13.83 -1.82
C ARG A 4 -0.44 -13.30 -0.90
N ILE A 5 -1.68 -13.69 -1.15
CA ILE A 5 -2.83 -13.23 -0.39
C ILE A 5 -3.64 -14.44 0.06
N ALA A 6 -4.10 -14.44 1.31
CA ALA A 6 -5.02 -15.43 1.84
C ALA A 6 -6.09 -14.78 2.72
N LYS A 7 -7.16 -15.52 3.02
CA LYS A 7 -8.14 -15.11 4.03
C LYS A 7 -7.81 -15.72 5.39
N LEU A 8 -7.96 -14.94 6.44
CA LEU A 8 -8.05 -15.43 7.80
C LEU A 8 -9.23 -16.40 7.91
N GLY A 9 -8.96 -17.58 8.43
CA GLY A 9 -9.97 -18.56 8.82
C GLY A 9 -10.37 -18.32 10.27
N ARG A 10 -10.11 -19.31 11.12
CA ARG A 10 -10.42 -19.26 12.57
C ARG A 10 -9.19 -18.91 13.42
N GLU A 11 -8.11 -18.43 12.80
CA GLU A 11 -6.87 -18.13 13.51
C GLU A 11 -7.08 -16.90 14.41
N ARG A 12 -6.55 -16.97 15.63
CA ARG A 12 -6.65 -15.89 16.64
C ARG A 12 -5.29 -15.32 17.04
N SER A 13 -4.21 -15.80 16.42
CA SER A 13 -2.85 -15.40 16.74
C SER A 13 -1.92 -15.50 15.53
N LEU A 14 -0.84 -14.72 15.53
CA LEU A 14 0.21 -14.76 14.50
C LEU A 14 0.84 -16.15 14.41
N LYS A 15 1.04 -16.82 15.54
CA LYS A 15 1.56 -18.19 15.60
C LYS A 15 0.73 -19.17 14.77
N THR A 16 -0.56 -19.26 15.09
CA THR A 16 -1.50 -20.16 14.40
C THR A 16 -1.63 -19.82 12.91
N LEU A 17 -1.51 -18.54 12.56
CA LEU A 17 -1.51 -18.10 11.18
C LEU A 17 -0.23 -18.53 10.45
N ALA A 18 0.94 -18.32 11.07
CA ALA A 18 2.23 -18.68 10.49
C ALA A 18 2.34 -20.19 10.22
N GLU A 19 1.94 -21.03 11.18
CA GLU A 19 1.94 -22.50 11.05
C GLU A 19 0.98 -22.99 9.95
N ARG A 20 -0.11 -22.27 9.70
CA ARG A 20 -1.03 -22.59 8.61
C ARG A 20 -0.47 -22.21 7.24
N LEU A 21 0.23 -21.08 7.17
CA LEU A 21 0.66 -20.47 5.92
C LEU A 21 2.02 -20.98 5.42
N PHE A 22 2.90 -21.40 6.33
CA PHE A 22 4.25 -21.83 6.03
C PHE A 22 4.54 -23.23 6.59
N VAL A 23 5.43 -23.95 5.92
CA VAL A 23 5.99 -25.21 6.41
C VAL A 23 7.03 -24.89 7.49
N ILE A 24 6.64 -25.01 8.76
CA ILE A 24 7.47 -24.69 9.93
C ILE A 24 7.82 -25.99 10.66
N GLU A 25 8.67 -26.80 10.04
CA GLU A 25 9.12 -28.08 10.59
C GLU A 25 10.65 -28.22 10.56
N GLY A 26 11.15 -29.19 11.33
CA GLY A 26 12.56 -29.56 11.38
C GLY A 26 13.45 -28.65 12.25
N PRO A 27 14.79 -28.74 12.11
CA PRO A 27 15.71 -27.98 12.94
C PRO A 27 15.50 -26.47 12.75
N GLY A 28 15.48 -25.74 13.87
CA GLY A 28 15.25 -24.29 13.89
C GLY A 28 13.78 -23.87 13.70
N ALA A 29 12.80 -24.76 13.90
CA ALA A 29 11.37 -24.46 13.79
C ALA A 29 10.96 -23.21 14.58
N GLU A 30 11.43 -23.03 15.83
CA GLU A 30 11.13 -21.81 16.60
C GLU A 30 11.67 -20.53 15.94
N ARG A 31 12.87 -20.59 15.37
CA ARG A 31 13.47 -19.44 14.69
C ARG A 31 12.72 -19.12 13.40
N LYS A 32 12.31 -20.14 12.64
CA LYS A 32 11.47 -20.00 11.45
C LYS A 32 10.10 -19.42 11.80
N LEU A 33 9.50 -19.87 12.91
CA LEU A 33 8.23 -19.35 13.41
C LEU A 33 8.31 -17.87 13.74
N ARG A 34 9.28 -17.45 14.58
CA ARG A 34 9.46 -16.03 14.91
C ARG A 34 9.74 -15.18 13.68
N HIS A 35 10.49 -15.72 12.71
CA HIS A 35 10.74 -15.03 11.45
C HIS A 35 9.47 -14.86 10.61
N ALA A 36 8.65 -15.91 10.51
CA ALA A 36 7.36 -15.87 9.83
C ALA A 36 6.40 -14.87 10.49
N GLU A 37 6.28 -14.88 11.82
CA GLU A 37 5.43 -13.96 12.59
C GLU A 37 5.85 -12.51 12.37
N ALA A 38 7.14 -12.21 12.49
CA ALA A 38 7.67 -10.86 12.29
C ALA A 38 7.42 -10.36 10.86
N ALA A 39 7.56 -11.24 9.87
CA ALA A 39 7.31 -10.87 8.48
C ALA A 39 5.81 -10.67 8.19
N LEU A 40 4.95 -11.54 8.74
CA LEU A 40 3.50 -11.39 8.63
C LEU A 40 3.02 -10.10 9.30
N LEU A 41 3.55 -9.76 10.47
CA LEU A 41 3.22 -8.51 11.17
C LEU A 41 3.71 -7.28 10.41
N ARG A 42 4.90 -7.35 9.81
CA ARG A 42 5.41 -6.26 8.95
C ARG A 42 4.54 -6.03 7.73
N ALA A 43 4.06 -7.12 7.11
CA ALA A 43 3.20 -7.05 5.93
C ALA A 43 1.74 -6.68 6.29
N ASN A 44 1.30 -6.95 7.51
CA ASN A 44 -0.06 -6.73 8.00
C ASN A 44 -0.02 -6.13 9.42
N PRO A 45 0.31 -4.83 9.57
CA PRO A 45 0.45 -4.19 10.87
C PRO A 45 -0.78 -4.31 11.76
N GLU A 46 -1.97 -4.40 11.17
CA GLU A 46 -3.24 -4.57 11.86
C GLU A 46 -3.41 -5.92 12.57
N LEU A 47 -2.57 -6.93 12.28
CA LEU A 47 -2.52 -8.17 13.05
C LEU A 47 -1.87 -7.99 14.44
N ALA A 48 -1.40 -6.78 14.78
CA ALA A 48 -0.93 -6.45 16.12
C ALA A 48 -2.05 -6.49 17.17
N THR A 49 -3.30 -6.32 16.77
CA THR A 49 -4.45 -6.27 17.69
C THR A 49 -5.41 -7.45 17.46
N PRO A 50 -6.23 -7.83 18.47
CA PRO A 50 -7.21 -8.92 18.32
C PRO A 50 -8.24 -8.69 17.20
N GLU A 51 -8.64 -7.43 16.98
CA GLU A 51 -9.55 -7.03 15.89
C GLU A 51 -8.90 -7.28 14.52
N GLY A 52 -7.58 -7.31 14.49
CA GLY A 52 -6.75 -7.75 13.38
C GLY A 52 -7.13 -9.10 12.80
N PHE A 53 -7.62 -10.02 13.65
CA PHE A 53 -7.91 -11.42 13.34
C PHE A 53 -9.37 -11.71 13.00
N ALA A 54 -10.13 -10.71 12.54
CA ALA A 54 -11.50 -10.94 12.08
C ALA A 54 -11.57 -12.05 11.00
N SER A 55 -12.45 -13.02 11.20
CA SER A 55 -12.63 -14.15 10.27
C SER A 55 -13.00 -13.64 8.87
N GLY A 56 -12.39 -14.24 7.84
CA GLY A 56 -12.60 -13.89 6.44
C GLY A 56 -11.80 -12.67 5.97
N LYS A 57 -11.12 -11.95 6.86
CA LYS A 57 -10.29 -10.79 6.53
C LYS A 57 -9.09 -11.21 5.68
N THR A 58 -8.76 -10.40 4.70
CA THR A 58 -7.62 -10.66 3.81
C THR A 58 -6.30 -10.33 4.49
N VAL A 59 -5.30 -11.20 4.34
CA VAL A 59 -3.93 -11.04 4.84
C VAL A 59 -2.92 -11.27 3.72
N ILE A 60 -1.87 -10.46 3.75
CA ILE A 60 -0.72 -10.50 2.86
C ILE A 60 0.31 -11.49 3.42
N ILE A 61 0.69 -12.45 2.60
CA ILE A 61 1.71 -13.44 2.89
C ILE A 61 2.99 -13.01 2.20
N PRO A 62 4.05 -12.64 2.93
CA PRO A 62 5.30 -12.20 2.33
C PRO A 62 5.98 -13.36 1.60
N GLY A 63 6.36 -13.14 0.34
CA GLY A 63 6.95 -14.17 -0.53
C GLY A 63 8.48 -14.20 -0.55
N ASP A 64 9.12 -13.27 0.15
CA ASP A 64 10.56 -13.01 0.16
C ASP A 64 11.27 -13.52 1.43
N ILE A 65 10.55 -14.21 2.31
CA ILE A 65 11.06 -14.63 3.63
C ILE A 65 11.80 -15.97 3.64
N GLY A 66 12.00 -16.59 2.47
CA GLY A 66 12.71 -17.86 2.34
C GLY A 66 12.01 -19.08 2.97
N LEU A 67 10.74 -18.94 3.38
CA LEU A 67 9.93 -20.05 3.90
C LEU A 67 9.03 -20.64 2.81
N ILE A 68 8.88 -21.97 2.86
CA ILE A 68 8.03 -22.70 1.91
C ILE A 68 6.57 -22.49 2.34
N PRO A 69 5.70 -21.96 1.47
CA PRO A 69 4.28 -21.84 1.76
C PRO A 69 3.58 -23.21 1.67
N THR A 70 2.53 -23.41 2.46
CA THR A 70 1.78 -24.68 2.47
C THR A 70 0.93 -24.86 1.20
N ASP A 71 0.57 -26.10 0.89
CA ASP A 71 -0.26 -26.45 -0.28
C ASP A 71 -1.63 -25.77 -0.24
N ARG A 72 -2.18 -25.50 0.96
CA ARG A 72 -3.42 -24.73 1.13
C ARG A 72 -3.33 -23.33 0.56
N VAL A 73 -2.17 -22.67 0.72
CA VAL A 73 -1.92 -21.33 0.15
C VAL A 73 -1.79 -21.40 -1.37
N ILE A 74 -1.21 -22.49 -1.88
CA ILE A 74 -1.03 -22.71 -3.32
C ILE A 74 -2.38 -22.98 -4.00
N ALA A 75 -3.23 -23.81 -3.41
CA ALA A 75 -4.54 -24.18 -3.93
C ALA A 75 -5.56 -23.03 -3.91
N ALA A 76 -5.56 -22.19 -2.85
CA ALA A 76 -6.48 -21.04 -2.75
C ALA A 76 -6.34 -20.07 -3.94
N ARG A 77 -5.13 -19.93 -4.48
CA ARG A 77 -4.80 -19.08 -5.64
C ARG A 77 -5.39 -19.58 -6.96
N GLN A 78 -5.65 -20.89 -7.08
CA GLN A 78 -6.16 -21.48 -8.32
C GLN A 78 -7.68 -21.33 -8.45
N SER A 79 -8.37 -20.85 -7.41
CA SER A 79 -9.80 -20.57 -7.45
C SER A 79 -10.10 -19.18 -8.03
N ALA A 80 -11.21 -19.05 -8.77
CA ALA A 80 -11.68 -17.77 -9.31
C ALA A 80 -11.89 -16.71 -8.20
N ASP A 81 -12.41 -17.12 -7.04
CA ASP A 81 -12.57 -16.23 -5.88
C ASP A 81 -11.22 -15.77 -5.33
N GLY A 82 -10.25 -16.69 -5.25
CA GLY A 82 -8.90 -16.37 -4.81
C GLY A 82 -8.21 -15.35 -5.70
N LEU A 83 -8.41 -15.43 -7.02
CA LEU A 83 -7.90 -14.44 -7.98
C LEU A 83 -8.58 -13.08 -7.84
N LEU A 84 -9.90 -13.03 -7.65
CA LEU A 84 -10.63 -11.78 -7.45
C LEU A 84 -10.26 -11.11 -6.11
N ASP A 85 -10.07 -11.90 -5.05
CA ASP A 85 -9.61 -11.42 -3.75
C ASP A 85 -8.17 -10.92 -3.79
N GLU A 86 -7.30 -11.65 -4.50
CA GLU A 86 -5.92 -11.25 -4.72
C GLU A 86 -5.86 -9.92 -5.48
N THR A 87 -6.66 -9.80 -6.53
CA THR A 87 -6.72 -8.60 -7.38
C THR A 87 -7.26 -7.40 -6.60
N GLY A 88 -8.35 -7.57 -5.83
CA GLY A 88 -8.92 -6.49 -5.01
C GLY A 88 -7.96 -5.96 -3.96
N THR A 89 -7.23 -6.86 -3.29
CA THR A 89 -6.25 -6.46 -2.25
C THR A 89 -5.03 -5.79 -2.86
N ARG A 90 -4.56 -6.25 -4.03
CA ARG A 90 -3.48 -5.57 -4.76
C ARG A 90 -3.88 -4.18 -5.22
N LEU A 91 -5.12 -4.01 -5.68
CA LEU A 91 -5.68 -2.69 -6.00
C LEU A 91 -5.72 -1.81 -4.75
N ASP A 92 -6.25 -2.29 -3.63
CA ASP A 92 -6.27 -1.52 -2.37
C ASP A 92 -4.87 -1.08 -1.93
N LEU A 93 -3.89 -1.99 -1.98
CA LEU A 93 -2.50 -1.68 -1.61
C LEU A 93 -1.85 -0.69 -2.57
N ALA A 94 -2.08 -0.82 -3.88
CA ALA A 94 -1.63 0.15 -4.87
C ALA A 94 -2.27 1.52 -4.64
N GLY A 95 -3.56 1.55 -4.32
CA GLY A 95 -4.32 2.75 -3.97
C GLY A 95 -3.71 3.47 -2.78
N LYS A 96 -3.49 2.75 -1.66
CA LYS A 96 -2.85 3.30 -0.45
C LYS A 96 -1.43 3.81 -0.71
N THR A 97 -0.63 3.06 -1.46
CA THR A 97 0.74 3.45 -1.79
C THR A 97 0.78 4.74 -2.62
N LEU A 98 -0.11 4.86 -3.61
CA LEU A 98 -0.19 6.05 -4.44
C LEU A 98 -0.77 7.25 -3.70
N ALA A 99 -1.80 7.05 -2.88
CA ALA A 99 -2.33 8.10 -2.00
C ALA A 99 -1.25 8.65 -1.05
N GLY A 100 -0.42 7.77 -0.48
CA GLY A 100 0.74 8.16 0.33
C GLY A 100 1.73 9.03 -0.45
N ARG A 101 2.06 8.66 -1.69
CA ARG A 101 2.96 9.45 -2.55
C ARG A 101 2.40 10.82 -2.90
N TYR A 102 1.11 10.93 -3.19
CA TYR A 102 0.47 12.22 -3.43
C TYR A 102 0.48 13.10 -2.17
N ALA A 103 0.22 12.53 -1.00
CA ALA A 103 0.28 13.26 0.27
C ALA A 103 1.69 13.76 0.59
N GLU A 104 2.71 12.93 0.40
CA GLU A 104 4.12 13.32 0.57
C GLU A 104 4.54 14.39 -0.44
N GLY A 105 4.18 14.22 -1.72
CA GLY A 105 4.47 15.18 -2.78
C GLY A 105 3.84 16.54 -2.50
N ARG A 106 2.58 16.57 -2.03
CA ARG A 106 1.88 17.80 -1.64
C ARG A 106 2.60 18.49 -0.49
N LYS A 107 2.97 17.76 0.55
CA LYS A 107 3.72 18.31 1.69
C LYS A 107 5.06 18.91 1.25
N GLN A 108 5.81 18.22 0.39
CA GLN A 108 7.07 18.73 -0.14
C GLN A 108 6.88 19.98 -1.00
N ALA A 109 5.83 20.02 -1.82
CA ALA A 109 5.50 21.19 -2.63
C ALA A 109 5.12 22.40 -1.75
N GLU A 110 4.33 22.19 -0.71
CA GLU A 110 3.96 23.22 0.27
C GLU A 110 5.20 23.75 1.02
N GLU A 111 6.07 22.86 1.50
CA GLU A 111 7.32 23.25 2.16
C GLU A 111 8.25 24.03 1.22
N THR A 112 8.36 23.60 -0.03
CA THR A 112 9.17 24.28 -1.04
C THR A 112 8.59 25.64 -1.37
N LEU A 113 7.26 25.74 -1.55
CA LEU A 113 6.55 26.98 -1.80
C LEU A 113 6.74 27.97 -0.64
N ALA A 114 6.64 27.50 0.60
CA ALA A 114 6.89 28.31 1.79
C ALA A 114 8.32 28.87 1.82
N ARG A 115 9.33 28.08 1.42
CA ARG A 115 10.72 28.53 1.33
C ARG A 115 10.92 29.59 0.24
N VAL A 116 10.43 29.35 -0.99
CA VAL A 116 10.61 30.30 -2.10
C VAL A 116 9.80 31.59 -1.95
N THR A 117 8.78 31.57 -1.08
CA THR A 117 8.00 32.77 -0.72
C THR A 117 8.46 33.43 0.58
N ASP A 118 9.49 32.90 1.25
CA ASP A 118 10.04 33.51 2.46
C ASP A 118 10.56 34.92 2.15
N ARG A 119 9.95 35.90 2.83
CA ARG A 119 10.27 37.31 2.68
C ARG A 119 11.75 37.61 2.90
N ARG A 120 12.42 36.93 3.84
CA ARG A 120 13.85 37.12 4.13
C ARG A 120 14.70 36.64 2.97
N LEU A 121 14.41 35.43 2.46
CA LEU A 121 15.10 34.86 1.31
C LEU A 121 14.91 35.72 0.06
N VAL A 122 13.68 36.14 -0.23
CA VAL A 122 13.36 36.99 -1.38
C VAL A 122 14.09 38.32 -1.30
N GLN A 123 14.13 38.95 -0.11
CA GLN A 123 14.86 40.20 0.10
C GLN A 123 16.38 40.01 -0.05
N GLN A 124 16.93 38.89 0.44
CA GLN A 124 18.34 38.58 0.31
C GLN A 124 18.73 38.34 -1.15
N ILE A 125 17.95 37.55 -1.89
CA ILE A 125 18.18 37.31 -3.33
C ILE A 125 18.05 38.61 -4.11
N LYS A 126 17.04 39.44 -3.83
CA LYS A 126 16.90 40.76 -4.48
C LYS A 126 18.12 41.67 -4.27
N ARG A 127 18.81 41.55 -3.13
CA ARG A 127 20.03 42.34 -2.82
C ARG A 127 21.29 41.78 -3.48
N VAL A 128 21.48 40.45 -3.47
CA VAL A 128 22.72 39.81 -3.91
C VAL A 128 22.69 39.45 -5.40
N LEU A 129 21.53 39.07 -5.92
CA LEU A 129 21.33 38.64 -7.29
C LEU A 129 19.93 39.07 -7.79
N PRO A 130 19.78 40.33 -8.24
CA PRO A 130 18.48 40.87 -8.67
C PRO A 130 17.80 40.04 -9.77
N GLU A 131 18.58 39.48 -10.70
CA GLU A 131 18.10 38.59 -11.77
C GLU A 131 17.47 37.29 -11.22
N GLY A 132 17.89 36.86 -10.02
CA GLY A 132 17.34 35.70 -9.32
C GLY A 132 15.87 35.89 -8.90
N THR A 133 15.38 37.13 -8.83
CA THR A 133 13.96 37.39 -8.50
C THR A 133 13.00 36.91 -9.58
N ALA A 134 13.39 37.00 -10.86
CA ALA A 134 12.61 36.44 -11.97
C ALA A 134 12.57 34.91 -11.91
N ILE A 135 13.69 34.28 -11.53
CA ILE A 135 13.80 32.83 -11.35
C ILE A 135 12.89 32.37 -10.21
N LEU A 136 12.88 33.07 -9.07
CA LEU A 136 11.98 32.77 -7.95
C LEU A 136 10.50 32.90 -8.33
N SER A 137 10.15 33.94 -9.08
CA SER A 137 8.78 34.12 -9.56
C SER A 137 8.33 32.96 -10.45
N LYS A 138 9.19 32.55 -11.39
CA LYS A 138 8.91 31.41 -12.28
C LYS A 138 8.87 30.08 -11.52
N ALA A 139 9.75 29.91 -10.53
CA ALA A 139 9.74 28.73 -9.66
C ALA A 139 8.43 28.64 -8.88
N ARG A 140 7.96 29.75 -8.30
CA ARG A 140 6.67 29.82 -7.60
C ARG A 140 5.51 29.43 -8.50
N GLU A 141 5.47 29.98 -9.71
CA GLU A 141 4.43 29.66 -10.69
C GLU A 141 4.46 28.18 -11.10
N THR A 142 5.65 27.64 -11.34
CA THR A 142 5.84 26.24 -11.74
C THR A 142 5.43 25.28 -10.63
N ILE A 143 5.85 25.55 -9.38
CA ILE A 143 5.46 24.77 -8.19
C ILE A 143 3.94 24.81 -8.00
N GLY A 144 3.33 25.99 -8.12
CA GLY A 144 1.87 26.14 -8.01
C GLY A 144 1.10 25.36 -9.08
N LYS A 145 1.55 25.45 -10.35
CA LYS A 145 0.97 24.67 -11.46
C LYS A 145 1.11 23.17 -11.22
N GLN A 146 2.30 22.71 -10.79
CA GLN A 146 2.55 21.31 -10.53
C GLN A 146 1.68 20.79 -9.38
N ALA A 147 1.48 21.57 -8.31
CA ALA A 147 0.60 21.19 -7.20
C ALA A 147 -0.87 21.01 -7.65
N GLU A 148 -1.39 21.90 -8.51
CA GLU A 148 -2.75 21.77 -9.07
C GLU A 148 -2.89 20.59 -10.03
N GLU A 149 -1.86 20.34 -10.86
CA GLU A 149 -1.82 19.16 -11.73
C GLU A 149 -1.81 17.86 -10.91
N ASP A 150 -1.02 17.80 -9.86
CA ASP A 150 -0.92 16.61 -9.00
C ASP A 150 -2.22 16.38 -8.22
N LYS A 151 -2.90 17.44 -7.75
CA LYS A 151 -4.25 17.34 -7.18
C LYS A 151 -5.25 16.77 -8.19
N THR A 152 -5.24 17.28 -9.42
CA THR A 152 -6.12 16.79 -10.49
C THR A 152 -5.84 15.31 -10.82
N ARG A 153 -4.56 14.90 -10.81
CA ARG A 153 -4.15 13.50 -11.04
C ARG A 153 -4.60 12.59 -9.90
N GLU A 154 -4.44 13.03 -8.66
CA GLU A 154 -4.89 12.32 -7.46
C GLU A 154 -6.41 12.08 -7.51
N GLU A 155 -7.21 13.09 -7.83
CA GLU A 155 -8.67 12.96 -7.97
C GLU A 155 -9.07 11.98 -9.08
N ARG A 156 -8.42 12.07 -10.25
CA ARG A 156 -8.66 11.13 -11.37
C ARG A 156 -8.28 9.70 -10.98
N PHE A 157 -7.17 9.54 -10.28
CA PHE A 157 -6.70 8.24 -9.83
C PHE A 157 -7.64 7.65 -8.77
N ALA A 158 -8.09 8.45 -7.80
CA ALA A 158 -9.05 8.02 -6.79
C ALA A 158 -10.36 7.52 -7.43
N LYS A 159 -10.89 8.24 -8.42
CA LYS A 159 -12.07 7.80 -9.20
C LYS A 159 -11.82 6.49 -9.95
N ALA A 160 -10.67 6.38 -10.65
CA ALA A 160 -10.33 5.15 -11.37
C ALA A 160 -10.20 3.94 -10.44
N MET A 161 -9.67 4.15 -9.23
CA MET A 161 -9.57 3.14 -8.18
C MET A 161 -10.94 2.70 -7.67
N GLU A 162 -11.84 3.65 -7.42
CA GLU A 162 -13.22 3.38 -7.00
C GLU A 162 -13.98 2.59 -8.07
N GLU A 163 -13.85 2.98 -9.35
CA GLU A 163 -14.45 2.26 -10.47
C GLU A 163 -13.90 0.82 -10.61
N ALA A 164 -12.58 0.65 -10.45
CA ALA A 164 -11.95 -0.67 -10.51
C ALA A 164 -12.43 -1.57 -9.36
N GLN A 165 -12.58 -1.03 -8.15
CA GLN A 165 -13.14 -1.75 -7.01
C GLN A 165 -14.61 -2.12 -7.22
N ALA A 166 -15.41 -1.20 -7.77
CA ALA A 166 -16.82 -1.46 -8.09
C ALA A 166 -16.98 -2.57 -9.14
N ARG A 167 -16.15 -2.55 -10.20
CA ARG A 167 -16.14 -3.62 -11.22
C ARG A 167 -15.73 -4.97 -10.63
N LEU A 168 -14.74 -5.00 -9.74
CA LEU A 168 -14.38 -6.22 -9.03
C LEU A 168 -15.52 -6.74 -8.13
N ALA A 169 -16.23 -5.86 -7.45
CA ALA A 169 -17.40 -6.25 -6.66
C ALA A 169 -18.52 -6.84 -7.54
N ALA A 170 -18.77 -6.25 -8.70
CA ALA A 170 -19.73 -6.79 -9.67
C ALA A 170 -19.31 -8.17 -10.21
N LEU A 171 -18.02 -8.38 -10.49
CA LEU A 171 -17.49 -9.68 -10.90
C LEU A 171 -17.64 -10.74 -9.80
N ARG A 172 -17.43 -10.38 -8.54
CA ARG A 172 -17.68 -11.27 -7.40
C ARG A 172 -19.15 -11.68 -7.32
N ALA A 173 -20.07 -10.71 -7.40
CA ALA A 173 -21.51 -10.99 -7.36
C ALA A 173 -21.97 -11.89 -8.52
N LEU A 174 -21.36 -11.78 -9.69
CA LEU A 174 -21.61 -12.68 -10.82
C LEU A 174 -21.07 -14.09 -10.57
N ALA A 175 -19.86 -14.22 -10.02
CA ALA A 175 -19.27 -15.51 -9.69
C ALA A 175 -20.08 -16.27 -8.61
N GLU A 176 -20.64 -15.55 -7.63
CA GLU A 176 -21.50 -16.13 -6.60
C GLU A 176 -22.86 -16.60 -7.16
N ARG A 177 -23.41 -15.93 -8.17
CA ARG A 177 -24.69 -16.33 -8.82
C ARG A 177 -24.59 -17.53 -9.74
N GLN A 178 -23.39 -17.91 -10.17
CA GLN A 178 -23.15 -19.05 -11.06
C GLN A 178 -22.83 -20.35 -10.30
N ARG A 179 -22.81 -20.30 -8.97
CA ARG A 179 -22.69 -21.47 -8.08
C ARG A 179 -24.05 -21.85 -7.52
#